data_AF-A0A957V5K1-F1
#
_entry.id   AF-A0A957V5K1-F1
#
_cell.length_a   1.000
_cell.length_b   1.000
_cell.length_c   1.000
_cell.angle_alpha   90.00
_cell.angle_beta   90.00
_cell.angle_gamma   90.00
#
_symmetry.space_group_name_H-M   'P 1'
#
loop_
_entity.id
_entity.type
_entity.pdbx_description
1 polymer ?
#
loop_
_entity_poly.entity_id
_entity_poly.type
_entity_poly.pdbx_seq_one_letter_code
_entity_poly.pdbx_strand_id
1 'polypeptide(L)'
;MSDLTIVPATPVEFAELARLIEAQNRAPETQCLHSGEHADEVEAVLSRPEAPIFLVARNGGALAGAFGCEVDGEARGYLQGPFVAEG
;
A
#
# COMPACT_ATOMS: atom_id res chain seq x y z
N MET A 1 21.31 -11.21 -9.75
CA MET A 1 20.03 -10.74 -10.30
C MET A 1 19.13 -10.44 -9.12
N SER A 2 18.49 -9.27 -9.06
CA SER A 2 17.52 -9.01 -7.99
C SER A 2 16.29 -9.89 -8.21
N ASP A 3 15.83 -10.55 -7.17
CA ASP A 3 14.59 -11.34 -7.17
C ASP A 3 13.39 -10.42 -6.88
N LEU A 4 13.28 -9.35 -7.69
CA LEU A 4 12.26 -8.33 -7.53
C LEU A 4 11.00 -8.76 -8.30
N THR A 5 9.89 -8.90 -7.58
CA THR A 5 8.58 -9.20 -8.14
C THR A 5 7.58 -8.12 -7.74
N ILE A 6 6.58 -7.88 -8.59
CA ILE A 6 5.46 -7.00 -8.28
C ILE A 6 4.19 -7.82 -8.47
N VAL A 7 3.41 -7.97 -7.40
CA VAL A 7 2.21 -8.81 -7.37
C VAL A 7 1.05 -8.06 -6.71
N PRO A 8 -0.22 -8.42 -6.99
CA PRO A 8 -1.35 -7.89 -6.25
C PRO A 8 -1.24 -8.23 -4.77
N ALA A 9 -1.53 -7.25 -3.91
CA ALA A 9 -1.63 -7.46 -2.48
C ALA A 9 -2.78 -8.43 -2.18
N THR A 10 -2.53 -9.39 -1.31
CA THR A 10 -3.51 -10.35 -0.82
C THR A 10 -3.80 -10.12 0.66
N PRO A 11 -4.89 -10.68 1.24
CA PRO A 11 -5.22 -10.46 2.65
C PRO A 11 -4.10 -10.81 3.64
N VAL A 12 -3.22 -11.76 3.28
CA VAL A 12 -2.06 -12.11 4.14
C VAL A 12 -0.99 -11.01 4.20
N GLU A 13 -1.05 -10.01 3.32
CA GLU A 13 -0.09 -8.92 3.20
C GLU A 13 -0.62 -7.61 3.79
N PHE A 14 -1.92 -7.50 4.05
CA PHE A 14 -2.56 -6.23 4.44
C PHE A 14 -1.96 -5.66 5.73
N ALA A 15 -1.72 -6.49 6.74
CA ALA A 15 -1.10 -6.04 7.98
C ALA A 15 0.33 -5.49 7.77
N GLU A 16 1.12 -6.08 6.87
CA GLU A 16 2.48 -5.62 6.57
C GLU A 16 2.46 -4.33 5.75
N LEU A 17 1.59 -4.27 4.73
CA LEU A 17 1.34 -3.09 3.91
C LEU A 17 0.85 -1.90 4.75
N ALA A 18 -0.09 -2.13 5.66
CA ALA A 18 -0.65 -1.10 6.52
C ALA A 18 0.41 -0.48 7.44
N ARG A 19 1.33 -1.29 7.98
CA ARG A 19 2.47 -0.78 8.77
C ARG A 19 3.44 0.05 7.92
N LEU A 20 3.67 -0.33 6.67
CA LEU A 20 4.50 0.47 5.75
C LEU A 20 3.85 1.82 5.46
N ILE A 21 2.54 1.83 5.19
CA ILE A 21 1.77 3.05 4.94
C ILE A 21 1.78 3.96 6.16
N GLU A 22 1.49 3.45 7.36
CA GLU A 22 1.56 4.21 8.61
C GLU A 22 2.96 4.82 8.79
N ALA A 23 4.02 4.03 8.61
CA ALA A 23 5.39 4.51 8.78
C ALA A 23 5.72 5.67 7.82
N GLN A 24 5.31 5.57 6.55
CA GLN A 24 5.50 6.63 5.56
C GLN A 24 4.62 7.86 5.83
N ASN A 25 3.38 7.67 6.29
CA ASN A 25 2.44 8.75 6.54
C ASN A 25 2.79 9.60 7.78
N ARG A 26 3.70 9.13 8.64
CA ARG A 26 4.23 9.92 9.76
C ARG A 26 5.14 11.07 9.32
N ALA A 27 5.76 10.97 8.14
CA ALA A 27 6.62 12.02 7.60
C ALA A 27 5.84 12.87 6.59
N PRO A 28 5.73 14.20 6.77
CA PRO A 28 4.97 15.07 5.87
C PRO A 28 5.40 14.98 4.40
N GLU A 29 6.67 14.70 4.13
CA GLU A 29 7.23 14.64 2.77
C GLU A 29 6.81 13.39 2.00
N THR A 30 6.45 12.31 2.71
CA THR A 30 6.03 11.02 2.13
C THR A 30 4.57 10.70 2.41
N GLN A 31 3.85 11.61 3.09
CA GLN A 31 2.44 11.41 3.44
C GLN A 31 1.57 11.35 2.17
N CYS A 32 0.79 10.29 2.07
CA CYS A 32 -0.28 10.17 1.09
C CYS A 32 -1.63 10.51 1.73
N LEU A 33 -2.26 11.59 1.25
CA LEU A 33 -3.56 12.08 1.74
C LEU A 33 -4.75 11.15 1.40
N HIS A 34 -4.52 10.18 0.51
CA HIS A 34 -5.52 9.22 0.08
C HIS A 34 -5.42 7.88 0.82
N SER A 35 -4.37 7.67 1.64
CA SER A 35 -4.23 6.48 2.48
C SER A 35 -4.46 6.83 3.95
N GLY A 36 -4.89 5.84 4.73
CA GLY A 36 -5.12 6.01 6.18
C GLY A 36 -3.84 6.34 6.96
N GLU A 37 -4.00 6.84 8.18
CA GLU A 37 -2.88 7.27 9.03
C GLU A 37 -2.38 6.13 9.94
N HIS A 38 -3.30 5.31 10.45
CA HIS A 38 -2.99 4.22 11.36
C HIS A 38 -3.12 2.85 10.70
N ALA A 39 -2.25 1.91 11.05
CA ALA A 39 -2.20 0.61 10.39
C ALA A 39 -3.50 -0.20 10.55
N ASP A 40 -4.16 -0.13 11.70
CA ASP A 40 -5.43 -0.81 11.94
C ASP A 40 -6.56 -0.25 11.06
N GLU A 41 -6.61 1.06 10.86
CA GLU A 41 -7.55 1.71 9.94
C GLU A 41 -7.29 1.32 8.48
N VAL A 42 -6.02 1.34 8.06
CA VAL A 42 -5.61 0.96 6.71
C VAL A 42 -5.94 -0.50 6.43
N GLU A 43 -5.61 -1.42 7.34
CA GLU A 43 -5.94 -2.84 7.21
C GLU A 43 -7.44 -3.08 7.14
N ALA A 44 -8.23 -2.35 7.95
CA ALA A 44 -9.69 -2.43 7.92
C ALA A 44 -10.30 -1.93 6.61
N VAL A 45 -9.68 -0.94 5.94
CA VAL A 45 -10.08 -0.50 4.59
C VAL A 45 -9.72 -1.54 3.54
N LEU A 46 -8.49 -2.06 3.56
CA LEU A 46 -8.01 -3.07 2.60
C LEU A 46 -8.84 -4.36 2.64
N SER A 47 -9.41 -4.68 3.80
CA SER A 47 -10.25 -5.86 4.00
C SER A 47 -11.68 -5.75 3.42
N ARG A 48 -12.07 -4.59 2.87
CA ARG A 48 -13.40 -4.36 2.30
C ARG A 48 -13.49 -4.86 0.86
N PRO A 49 -14.66 -5.33 0.39
CA PRO A 49 -14.85 -5.72 -1.01
C PRO A 49 -14.54 -4.61 -2.02
N GLU A 50 -14.82 -3.36 -1.66
CA GLU A 50 -14.59 -2.14 -2.44
C GLU A 50 -13.25 -1.45 -2.12
N ALA A 51 -12.31 -2.17 -1.50
CA ALA A 51 -11.01 -1.64 -1.14
C ALA A 51 -10.20 -1.16 -2.35
N PRO A 52 -9.29 -0.18 -2.17
CA PRO A 52 -8.28 0.16 -3.16
C PRO A 52 -7.45 -1.07 -3.54
N ILE A 53 -7.09 -1.16 -4.82
CA ILE A 53 -6.21 -2.24 -5.31
C ILE A 53 -4.77 -1.84 -5.05
N PHE A 54 -4.04 -2.68 -4.33
CA PHE A 54 -2.61 -2.51 -4.11
C PHE A 54 -1.78 -3.53 -4.87
N LEU A 55 -0.65 -3.07 -5.39
CA LEU A 55 0.46 -3.90 -5.82
C LEU A 55 1.59 -3.79 -4.80
N VAL A 56 2.20 -4.91 -4.44
CA VAL A 56 3.37 -4.97 -3.55
C VAL A 56 4.59 -5.43 -4.33
N ALA A 57 5.69 -4.74 -4.11
CA ALA A 57 7.01 -5.12 -4.60
C ALA A 57 7.71 -5.98 -3.55
N ARG A 58 8.20 -7.15 -3.94
CA ARG A 58 8.95 -8.08 -3.08
C ARG A 58 10.36 -8.27 -3.63
N ASN A 59 11.39 -8.13 -2.80
CA ASN A 59 12.76 -8.45 -3.15
C ASN A 59 13.24 -9.63 -2.30
N GLY A 60 13.35 -10.82 -2.88
CA GLY A 60 13.70 -12.04 -2.13
C GLY A 60 12.72 -12.35 -0.99
N GLY A 61 11.43 -12.06 -1.21
CA GLY A 61 10.34 -12.25 -0.23
C GLY A 61 10.13 -11.10 0.75
N ALA A 62 11.11 -10.20 0.94
CA ALA A 62 10.93 -9.01 1.76
C ALA A 62 10.10 -7.95 1.04
N LEU A 63 9.20 -7.27 1.74
CA LEU A 63 8.48 -6.12 1.18
C LEU A 63 9.47 -4.99 0.86
N ALA A 64 9.55 -4.60 -0.40
CA ALA A 64 10.39 -3.51 -0.90
C ALA A 64 9.59 -2.23 -1.12
N GLY A 65 8.28 -2.33 -1.31
CA GLY A 65 7.40 -1.19 -1.51
C GLY A 65 6.01 -1.59 -1.93
N ALA A 66 5.13 -0.60 -2.08
CA ALA A 66 3.76 -0.79 -2.50
C ALA A 66 3.23 0.43 -3.25
N PHE A 67 2.23 0.20 -4.08
CA PHE A 67 1.53 1.24 -4.81
C PHE A 67 0.04 0.86 -4.93
N GLY A 68 -0.84 1.79 -4.59
CA GLY A 68 -2.28 1.59 -4.57
C GLY A 68 -3.02 2.45 -5.57
N CYS A 69 -4.24 2.03 -5.91
CA CYS A 69 -5.18 2.83 -6.68
C CYS A 69 -6.61 2.59 -6.15
N GLU A 70 -7.23 3.67 -5.69
CA GLU A 70 -8.67 3.74 -5.46
C GLU A 70 -9.36 4.13 -6.78
N VAL A 71 -10.51 3.54 -7.07
CA VAL A 71 -11.34 3.93 -8.22
C VAL A 71 -12.70 4.40 -7.70
N ASP A 72 -13.08 5.63 -8.04
CA ASP A 72 -14.38 6.17 -7.65
C ASP A 72 -15.54 5.71 -8.54
N GLY A 73 -16.76 6.12 -8.19
CA GLY A 73 -17.98 5.79 -8.93
C GLY A 73 -18.06 6.37 -10.35
N GLU A 74 -17.15 7.28 -10.73
CA GLU A 74 -17.01 7.84 -12.09
C GLU A 74 -15.86 7.20 -12.87
N ALA A 75 -15.29 6.10 -12.35
CA ALA A 75 -14.13 5.39 -12.90
C ALA A 75 -12.83 6.24 -12.95
N ARG A 76 -12.69 7.23 -12.06
CA ARG A 76 -11.44 7.98 -11.88
C ARG A 76 -10.56 7.24 -10.88
N GLY A 77 -9.27 7.10 -11.22
CA GLY A 77 -8.27 6.50 -10.35
C GLY A 77 -7.53 7.53 -9.51
N TYR A 78 -7.39 7.26 -8.22
CA TYR A 78 -6.57 8.04 -7.28
C TYR A 78 -5.44 7.18 -6.77
N LEU A 79 -4.22 7.60 -7.09
CA LEU A 79 -3.02 6.86 -6.74
C LEU A 79 -2.68 7.04 -5.26
N GLN A 80 -2.27 5.95 -4.61
CA GLN A 80 -1.81 5.91 -3.23
C GLN A 80 -0.34 5.47 -3.20
N GLY A 81 0.51 6.27 -2.55
CA GLY A 81 1.96 6.09 -2.57
C GLY A 81 2.66 6.87 -3.71
N PRO A 82 3.85 6.45 -4.16
CA PRO A 82 4.51 5.17 -3.86
C PRO A 82 4.99 5.07 -2.41
N PHE A 83 4.81 3.89 -1.83
CA PHE A 83 5.38 3.54 -0.54
C PHE A 83 6.61 2.65 -0.77
N VAL A 84 7.71 2.95 -0.10
CA VAL A 84 9.00 2.28 -0.25
C VAL A 84 9.46 1.85 1.14
N ALA A 85 9.68 0.55 1.31
CA ALA A 85 10.41 0.06 2.47
C ALA A 85 11.86 0.49 2.27
N GLU A 86 12.45 1.22 3.20
CA GLU A 86 13.80 1.79 3.09
C GLU A 86 14.81 0.84 2.43
N GLY A 87 15.67 1.40 1.57
CA GLY A 87 16.80 0.70 0.95
C GLY A 87 18.09 0.89 1.73
#